data_AF-A0A1H3D6B4-F1
#
_entry.id   AF-A0A1H3D6B4-F1
#
_cell.length_a   1.000
_cell.length_b   1.000
_cell.length_c   1.000
_cell.angle_alpha   90.00
_cell.angle_beta   90.00
_cell.angle_gamma   90.00
#
_symmetry.space_group_name_H-M   'P 1'
#
loop_
_entity.id
_entity.type
_entity.pdbx_description
1 polymer ?
#
loop_
_entity_poly.entity_id
_entity_poly.type
_entity_poly.pdbx_seq_one_letter_code
_entity_poly.pdbx_strand_id
1 'polypeptide(L)'
;MRHADHWMDKLQLDEELPSQFRLSRSKIMYIESKADGLEGPAVIGRVYFSKSGKTLYYKGLKFQSLKGAGFKANYFDTETGDHYWISGPRKDQNDRLYGGNSGVQIDDDVREEYATLIS
;
A
#
# COMPACT_ATOMS: atom_id res chain seq x y z
N MET A 1 -15.99 -14.03 -6.95
CA MET A 1 -15.40 -12.67 -7.08
C MET A 1 -13.98 -12.86 -7.57
N ARG A 2 -13.55 -12.23 -8.66
CA ARG A 2 -12.14 -12.36 -9.11
C ARG A 2 -11.28 -11.50 -8.18
N HIS A 3 -10.12 -11.99 -7.78
CA HIS A 3 -9.26 -11.37 -6.76
C HIS A 3 -8.88 -9.91 -7.08
N ALA A 4 -8.64 -9.59 -8.36
CA ALA A 4 -8.34 -8.23 -8.82
C ALA A 4 -9.49 -7.23 -8.67
N ASP A 5 -10.74 -7.69 -8.71
CA ASP A 5 -11.94 -6.82 -8.67
C ASP A 5 -12.09 -6.19 -7.26
N HIS A 6 -11.77 -6.93 -6.18
CA HIS A 6 -11.88 -6.44 -4.80
C HIS A 6 -10.97 -5.25 -4.47
N TRP A 7 -9.76 -5.23 -5.04
CA TRP A 7 -8.78 -4.15 -4.87
C TRP A 7 -9.29 -2.83 -5.47
N MET A 8 -9.81 -2.88 -6.69
CA MET A 8 -10.30 -1.69 -7.39
C MET A 8 -11.56 -1.11 -6.72
N ASP A 9 -12.42 -1.98 -6.19
CA ASP A 9 -13.63 -1.56 -5.49
C ASP A 9 -13.30 -0.80 -4.19
N LYS A 10 -12.28 -1.24 -3.43
CA LYS A 10 -11.87 -0.60 -2.17
C LYS A 10 -11.11 0.72 -2.37
N LEU A 11 -10.36 0.87 -3.47
CA LEU A 11 -9.66 2.12 -3.80
C LEU A 11 -10.59 3.32 -4.02
N GLN A 12 -11.87 3.05 -4.32
CA GLN A 12 -12.91 4.05 -4.59
C GLN A 12 -13.76 4.38 -3.35
N LEU A 13 -13.55 3.70 -2.22
CA LEU A 13 -14.31 3.94 -0.99
C LEU A 13 -13.70 5.12 -0.19
N ASP A 14 -14.42 6.23 -0.17
CA ASP A 14 -14.10 7.42 0.63
C ASP A 14 -14.66 7.26 2.07
N GLU A 15 -14.21 6.22 2.77
CA GLU A 15 -14.62 5.97 4.16
C GLU A 15 -13.89 6.94 5.12
N GLU A 16 -14.65 7.67 5.93
CA GLU A 16 -14.09 8.52 6.98
C GLU A 16 -13.15 7.72 7.89
N LEU A 17 -11.95 8.24 8.08
CA LEU A 17 -10.93 7.62 8.91
C LEU A 17 -11.46 7.45 10.35
N PRO A 18 -11.69 6.21 10.85
CA PRO A 18 -12.10 6.03 12.24
C PRO A 18 -11.08 6.70 13.17
N SER A 19 -11.54 7.23 14.31
CA SER A 19 -10.74 8.00 15.30
C SER A 19 -9.45 7.29 15.80
N GLN A 20 -9.32 5.99 15.49
CA GLN A 20 -8.12 5.19 15.65
C GLN A 20 -6.96 5.57 14.72
N PHE A 21 -7.21 6.29 13.62
CA PHE A 21 -6.21 6.72 12.65
C PHE A 21 -5.70 8.12 12.98
N ARG A 22 -4.42 8.21 13.32
CA ARG A 22 -3.74 9.49 13.64
C ARG A 22 -2.73 9.77 12.55
N LEU A 23 -2.75 10.98 11.98
CA LEU A 23 -1.74 11.42 11.00
C LEU A 23 -0.30 11.28 11.55
N SER A 24 -0.09 11.53 12.84
CA SER A 24 1.20 11.32 13.51
C SER A 24 1.68 9.86 13.55
N ARG A 25 0.83 8.92 13.16
CA ARG A 25 1.11 7.49 13.03
C ARG A 25 0.73 7.00 11.63
N SER A 26 1.02 7.82 10.62
CA SER A 26 0.86 7.50 9.22
C SER A 26 2.16 7.76 8.46
N LYS A 27 2.30 7.13 7.29
CA LYS A 27 3.37 7.41 6.33
C LYS A 27 2.82 7.25 4.92
N ILE A 28 3.37 8.00 3.97
CA ILE A 28 3.22 7.65 2.55
C ILE A 28 4.03 6.38 2.29
N MET A 29 3.43 5.43 1.58
CA MET A 29 4.00 4.12 1.30
C MET A 29 3.72 3.74 -0.15
N TYR A 30 4.67 3.04 -0.76
CA TYR A 30 4.44 2.26 -1.98
C TYR A 30 3.73 0.96 -1.60
N ILE A 31 2.64 0.65 -2.28
CA ILE A 31 1.81 -0.54 -2.06
C ILE A 31 1.58 -1.18 -3.42
N GLU A 32 1.99 -2.43 -3.58
CA GLU A 32 1.83 -3.19 -4.82
C GLU A 32 1.13 -4.52 -4.56
N SER A 33 0.06 -4.77 -5.31
CA SER A 33 -0.61 -6.07 -5.30
C SER A 33 0.24 -7.14 -5.99
N LYS A 34 0.32 -8.32 -5.38
CA LYS A 34 0.96 -9.53 -5.94
C LYS A 34 -0.07 -10.62 -6.24
N ALA A 35 -1.37 -10.31 -6.19
CA ALA A 35 -2.45 -11.27 -6.40
C ALA A 35 -2.36 -11.96 -7.78
N ASP A 36 -2.00 -11.19 -8.82
CA ASP A 36 -1.94 -11.67 -10.20
C ASP A 36 -0.50 -12.02 -10.69
N GLY A 37 0.51 -11.98 -9.80
CA GLY A 37 1.88 -12.36 -10.15
C GLY A 37 2.99 -11.55 -9.49
N LEU A 38 4.15 -11.50 -10.16
CA LEU A 38 5.36 -10.85 -9.65
C LEU A 38 5.34 -9.33 -9.71
N GLU A 39 4.57 -8.78 -10.64
CA GLU A 39 4.31 -7.35 -10.79
C GLU A 39 2.81 -7.13 -10.89
N GLY A 40 2.32 -6.08 -10.25
CA GLY A 40 0.90 -5.77 -10.26
C GLY A 40 0.60 -4.28 -10.19
N PRO A 41 -0.69 -3.93 -10.11
CA PRO A 41 -1.15 -2.59 -9.81
C PRO A 41 -0.49 -2.09 -8.52
N ALA A 42 -0.08 -0.83 -8.54
CA ALA A 42 0.63 -0.22 -7.43
C ALA A 42 0.20 1.23 -7.21
N VAL A 43 0.29 1.68 -5.97
CA VAL A 43 -0.06 3.02 -5.53
C VAL A 43 0.96 3.57 -4.55
N ILE A 44 1.21 4.88 -4.61
CA ILE A 44 1.76 5.67 -3.51
C ILE A 44 0.57 6.23 -2.74
N GLY A 45 0.38 5.76 -1.51
CA GLY A 45 -0.77 6.11 -0.69
C GLY A 45 -0.43 6.24 0.79
N ARG A 46 -1.29 6.92 1.55
CA ARG A 46 -1.10 7.09 2.99
C ARG A 46 -1.55 5.85 3.76
N VAL A 47 -0.62 5.24 4.46
CA VAL A 47 -0.87 4.08 5.33
C VAL A 47 -0.89 4.50 6.79
N TYR A 48 -1.84 3.95 7.55
CA TYR A 48 -1.94 4.14 9.00
C TYR A 48 -1.46 2.92 9.76
N PHE A 49 -0.75 3.15 10.86
CA PHE A 49 -0.20 2.08 11.69
C PHE A 49 -1.08 1.84 12.93
N SER A 50 -1.55 0.59 13.10
CA SER A 50 -2.15 0.10 14.37
C SER A 50 -1.30 0.45 15.58
N LYS A 51 -1.87 0.58 16.79
CA LYS A 51 -1.16 1.00 18.01
C LYS A 51 0.22 0.35 18.21
N SER A 52 0.31 -0.96 17.98
CA SER A 52 1.53 -1.79 18.10
C SER A 52 2.48 -1.73 16.89
N GLY A 53 2.08 -1.11 15.78
CA GLY A 53 2.80 -1.05 14.51
C GLY A 53 2.73 -2.33 13.67
N LYS A 54 2.03 -3.37 14.15
CA LYS A 54 2.02 -4.70 13.53
C LYS A 54 1.08 -4.84 12.33
N THR A 55 0.09 -3.96 12.26
CA THR A 55 -0.94 -3.92 11.21
C THR A 55 -0.94 -2.56 10.54
N LEU A 56 -1.08 -2.58 9.22
CA LEU A 56 -1.21 -1.42 8.35
C LEU A 56 -2.64 -1.31 7.83
N TYR A 57 -3.12 -0.09 7.64
CA TYR A 57 -4.45 0.18 7.09
C TYR A 57 -4.36 1.18 5.94
N TYR A 58 -5.13 0.92 4.88
CA TYR A 58 -5.17 1.72 3.67
C TYR A 58 -6.53 1.56 2.97
N LYS A 59 -7.33 2.62 2.84
CA LYS A 59 -8.64 2.62 2.14
C LYS A 59 -9.49 1.34 2.36
N GLY A 60 -9.77 1.03 3.62
CA GLY A 60 -10.55 -0.15 4.01
C GLY A 60 -9.82 -1.51 3.93
N LEU A 61 -8.59 -1.56 3.41
CA LEU A 61 -7.71 -2.73 3.44
C LEU A 61 -6.92 -2.79 4.76
N LYS A 62 -6.65 -4.02 5.20
CA LYS A 62 -5.92 -4.30 6.44
C LYS A 62 -4.82 -5.30 6.20
N PHE A 63 -3.58 -4.85 6.30
CA PHE A 63 -2.42 -5.68 6.02
C PHE A 63 -1.72 -6.17 7.28
N GLN A 64 -1.28 -7.42 7.25
CA GLN A 64 -0.44 -8.00 8.28
C GLN A 64 0.88 -8.50 7.68
N SER A 65 1.98 -8.28 8.38
CA SER A 65 3.31 -8.67 7.90
C SER A 65 3.44 -10.19 7.80
N LEU A 66 4.03 -10.64 6.69
CA LEU A 66 4.45 -12.03 6.49
C LEU A 66 5.70 -12.40 7.31
N LYS A 67 6.28 -11.47 8.08
CA LYS A 67 7.46 -11.67 8.94
C LYS A 67 8.65 -12.31 8.22
N GLY A 68 8.83 -11.98 6.94
CA GLY A 68 9.91 -12.54 6.11
C GLY A 68 9.63 -13.94 5.54
N ALA A 69 8.46 -14.53 5.79
CA ALA A 69 8.07 -15.82 5.21
C ALA A 69 7.49 -15.70 3.78
N GLY A 70 7.31 -14.49 3.27
CA GLY A 70 6.78 -14.24 1.93
C GLY A 70 7.81 -14.44 0.82
N PHE A 71 7.37 -14.95 -0.33
CA PHE A 71 8.17 -14.98 -1.55
C PHE A 71 7.83 -13.76 -2.42
N LYS A 72 8.73 -12.77 -2.49
CA LYS A 72 8.54 -11.51 -3.24
C LYS A 72 7.30 -10.70 -2.83
N ALA A 73 6.84 -10.92 -1.60
CA ALA A 73 5.80 -10.18 -0.91
C ALA A 73 6.20 -10.06 0.57
N ASN A 74 5.72 -9.05 1.27
CA ASN A 74 6.05 -8.82 2.69
C ASN A 74 4.82 -8.59 3.58
N TYR A 75 3.64 -8.42 2.99
CA TYR A 75 2.35 -8.36 3.69
C TYR A 75 1.30 -9.21 2.97
N PHE A 76 0.22 -9.52 3.69
CA PHE A 76 -1.02 -10.03 3.11
C PHE A 76 -2.21 -9.22 3.64
N ASP A 77 -3.26 -9.08 2.82
CA ASP A 77 -4.54 -8.55 3.27
C ASP A 77 -5.26 -9.59 4.14
N THR A 78 -5.67 -9.18 5.33
CA THR A 78 -6.32 -10.08 6.30
C THR A 78 -7.72 -10.51 5.92
N GLU A 79 -8.38 -9.80 4.99
CA GLU A 79 -9.71 -10.17 4.49
C GLU A 79 -9.63 -11.23 3.40
N THR A 80 -8.79 -11.01 2.38
CA THR A 80 -8.70 -11.88 1.18
C THR A 80 -7.60 -12.93 1.26
N GLY A 81 -6.55 -12.70 2.05
CA GLY A 81 -5.31 -13.47 2.00
C GLY A 81 -4.37 -13.07 0.87
N ASP A 82 -4.74 -12.10 0.02
CA ASP A 82 -3.92 -11.67 -1.12
C ASP A 82 -2.61 -11.05 -0.65
N HIS A 83 -1.55 -11.31 -1.41
CA HIS A 83 -0.20 -10.88 -1.07
C HIS A 83 0.13 -9.50 -1.63
N TYR A 84 0.93 -8.75 -0.87
CA TYR A 84 1.34 -7.39 -1.21
C TYR A 84 2.82 -7.17 -0.94
N TRP A 85 3.42 -6.28 -1.74
CA TRP A 85 4.67 -5.64 -1.41
C TRP A 85 4.40 -4.21 -0.93
N ILE A 86 4.83 -3.90 0.30
CA ILE A 86 4.63 -2.58 0.92
C ILE A 86 5.96 -2.06 1.45
N SER A 87 6.38 -0.89 0.98
CA SER A 87 7.63 -0.22 1.38
C SER A 87 7.46 1.30 1.42
N GLY A 88 8.43 2.02 1.97
CA GLY A 88 8.47 3.47 1.75
C GLY A 88 8.70 3.76 0.26
N PRO A 89 8.11 4.84 -0.30
CA PRO A 89 8.42 5.25 -1.66
C PRO A 89 9.88 5.66 -1.74
N ARG A 90 10.52 5.41 -2.88
CA ARG A 90 11.92 5.72 -3.10
C ARG A 90 12.08 7.09 -3.76
N LYS A 91 13.09 7.82 -3.31
CA LYS A 91 13.48 9.12 -3.90
C LYS A 91 13.88 9.00 -5.38
N ASP A 92 14.51 7.89 -5.76
CA ASP A 92 14.93 7.62 -7.14
C ASP A 92 13.81 7.01 -8.01
N GLN A 93 12.60 6.86 -7.46
CA GLN A 93 11.41 6.34 -8.16
C GLN A 93 11.58 4.92 -8.74
N ASN A 94 12.49 4.12 -8.18
CA ASN A 94 12.69 2.72 -8.55
C ASN A 94 11.98 1.76 -7.57
N ASP A 95 10.69 1.96 -7.32
CA ASP A 95 9.95 1.20 -6.30
C ASP A 95 9.62 -0.24 -6.72
N ARG A 96 9.43 -0.49 -8.02
CA ARG A 96 9.13 -1.83 -8.53
C ARG A 96 10.30 -2.80 -8.39
N LEU A 97 9.99 -4.10 -8.37
CA LEU A 97 10.97 -5.18 -8.25
C LEU A 97 12.07 -5.13 -9.33
N TYR A 98 11.69 -4.81 -10.58
CA TYR A 98 12.62 -4.66 -11.71
C TYR A 98 12.96 -3.19 -12.02
N GLY A 99 12.63 -2.27 -11.11
CA GLY A 99 12.91 -0.85 -11.24
C GLY A 99 11.81 -0.04 -11.91
N GLY A 100 11.90 1.29 -11.76
CA GLY A 100 10.92 2.26 -12.23
C GLY A 100 9.61 2.32 -11.43
N ASN A 101 8.74 3.24 -11.87
CA ASN A 101 7.43 3.56 -11.31
C ASN A 101 6.32 3.67 -12.36
N SER A 102 6.50 3.04 -13.52
CA SER A 102 5.50 3.08 -14.58
C SER A 102 4.16 2.53 -14.09
N GLY A 103 3.07 3.28 -14.33
CA GLY A 103 1.71 2.91 -13.95
C GLY A 103 1.42 2.92 -12.44
N VAL A 104 2.34 3.41 -11.60
CA VAL A 104 2.08 3.59 -10.17
C VAL A 104 1.15 4.80 -10.00
N GLN A 105 -0.01 4.56 -9.39
CA GLN A 105 -0.96 5.64 -9.06
C GLN A 105 -0.44 6.42 -7.84
N ILE A 106 -0.78 7.70 -7.73
CA ILE A 106 -0.44 8.51 -6.56
C ILE A 106 -1.76 9.03 -6.02
N ASP A 107 -2.07 8.72 -4.76
CA ASP A 107 -3.27 9.27 -4.13
C ASP A 107 -3.17 10.80 -4.02
N ASP A 108 -4.29 11.48 -4.21
CA ASP A 108 -4.28 12.95 -4.28
C ASP A 108 -3.86 13.60 -2.95
N ASP A 109 -4.18 13.00 -1.81
CA ASP A 109 -3.82 13.51 -0.47
C ASP A 109 -2.32 13.42 -0.15
N VAL A 110 -1.56 12.64 -0.92
CA VAL A 110 -0.12 12.45 -0.71
C VAL A 110 0.74 13.08 -1.80
N ARG A 111 0.14 13.67 -2.83
CA ARG A 111 0.84 14.16 -4.02
C ARG A 111 1.94 15.17 -3.70
N GLU A 112 1.67 16.14 -2.81
CA GLU A 112 2.66 17.15 -2.39
C GLU A 112 3.78 16.55 -1.54
N GLU A 113 3.44 15.65 -0.60
CA GLU A 113 4.42 14.97 0.26
C GLU A 113 5.36 14.09 -0.59
N TYR A 114 4.81 13.38 -1.58
CA TYR A 114 5.58 12.57 -2.51
C TYR A 114 6.45 13.43 -3.46
N ALA A 115 5.91 14.53 -3.99
CA ALA A 115 6.68 15.46 -4.82
C ALA A 115 7.89 16.03 -4.07
N THR A 116 7.72 16.34 -2.77
CA THR A 116 8.81 16.79 -1.91
C THR A 116 9.87 15.70 -1.72
N LEU A 117 9.45 14.44 -1.53
CA LEU A 117 10.36 13.30 -1.35
C LEU A 117 11.28 13.07 -2.56
N ILE A 118 10.73 13.18 -3.77
CA ILE A 118 11.45 12.89 -5.03
C ILE A 118 12.21 14.10 -5.59
N SER A 119 12.09 15.27 -4.95
CA SER A 119 12.79 16.50 -5.34
C SER A 119 14.27 16.52 -4.99
#